data_AF-A0A846BPI0-F1
#
_entry.id   AF-A0A846BPI0-F1
#
_cell.length_a   1.000
_cell.length_b   1.000
_cell.length_c   1.000
_cell.angle_alpha   90.00
_cell.angle_beta   90.00
_cell.angle_gamma   90.00
#
_symmetry.space_group_name_H-M   'P 1'
#
loop_
_entity.id
_entity.type
_entity.pdbx_description
1 polymer ?
#
loop_
_entity_poly.entity_id
_entity_poly.type
_entity_poly.pdbx_seq_one_letter_code
_entity_poly.pdbx_strand_id
1 'polypeptide(L)'
;MSRHYIEHQRYNITLGWDRPLNTFFATIIDEEQKNDFDEPLLWMGVSPGEYTDIHHFLKLLKQTMQEQGIENVDIPESFADKLREDQMKQGQGFQERPTEIQNLVLKSRSLRHQ
;
A
#
# COMPACT_ATOMS: atom_id res chain seq x y z
N MET A 1 6.23 -3.65 -3.10
CA MET A 1 5.49 -2.74 -2.20
C MET A 1 5.89 -1.33 -2.59
N SER A 2 4.93 -0.43 -2.76
CA SER A 2 5.19 1.00 -2.99
C SER A 2 4.89 1.80 -1.73
N ARG A 3 5.53 2.97 -1.60
CA ARG A 3 5.40 3.89 -0.46
C ARG A 3 5.48 5.31 -0.97
N HIS A 4 4.58 6.16 -0.48
CA HIS A 4 4.52 7.59 -0.73
C HIS A 4 4.42 8.29 0.62
N TYR A 5 5.17 9.37 0.78
CA TYR A 5 5.27 10.10 2.03
C TYR A 5 4.56 11.45 1.92
N ILE A 6 3.86 11.81 2.98
CA ILE A 6 3.31 13.15 3.19
C ILE A 6 3.92 13.63 4.51
N GLU A 7 4.81 14.61 4.41
CA GLU A 7 5.31 15.36 5.56
C GLU A 7 4.27 16.42 5.90
N HIS A 8 3.75 16.38 7.12
CA HIS A 8 2.79 17.37 7.59
C HIS A 8 3.18 17.83 8.99
N GLN A 9 3.96 18.90 9.11
CA GLN A 9 4.33 19.61 10.36
C GLN A 9 4.73 18.71 11.55
N ARG A 10 3.75 18.04 12.18
CA ARG A 10 3.85 17.12 13.30
C ARG A 10 3.76 15.63 12.93
N TYR A 11 3.19 15.29 11.77
CA TYR A 11 2.92 13.92 11.35
C TYR A 11 3.73 13.53 10.13
N ASN A 12 4.31 12.33 10.19
CA ASN A 12 4.82 11.60 9.03
C ASN A 12 3.81 10.57 8.60
N ILE A 13 3.24 10.76 7.42
CA ILE A 13 2.22 9.86 6.88
C ILE A 13 2.84 9.10 5.71
N THR A 14 2.75 7.78 5.76
CA THR A 14 3.15 6.90 4.67
C THR A 14 1.91 6.20 4.14
N LEU A 15 1.74 6.21 2.82
CA LEU A 15 0.66 5.54 2.11
C LEU A 15 1.26 4.63 1.04
N GLY A 16 0.67 3.47 0.81
CA GLY A 16 1.25 2.55 -0.16
C GLY A 16 0.37 1.39 -0.55
N TRP A 17 0.88 0.62 -1.50
CA TRP A 17 0.33 -0.67 -1.90
C TRP A 17 1.26 -1.80 -1.48
N ASP A 18 0.75 -2.70 -0.65
CA ASP A 18 1.42 -3.94 -0.27
C ASP A 18 1.01 -5.04 -1.26
N ARG A 19 2.02 -5.58 -1.96
CA ARG A 19 1.82 -6.62 -2.97
C ARG A 19 1.62 -8.01 -2.33
N PRO A 20 2.50 -8.49 -1.43
CA PRO A 20 2.26 -9.75 -0.71
C PRO A 20 0.87 -9.86 -0.07
N LEU A 21 0.39 -8.78 0.52
CA LEU A 21 -0.92 -8.72 1.16
C LEU A 21 -2.04 -8.30 0.20
N ASN A 22 -1.72 -7.81 -1.00
CA ASN A 22 -2.69 -7.28 -1.95
C ASN A 22 -3.65 -6.27 -1.27
N THR A 23 -3.08 -5.31 -0.54
CA THR A 23 -3.83 -4.32 0.24
C THR A 23 -3.16 -2.95 0.16
N PHE A 24 -3.98 -1.89 0.15
CA PHE A 24 -3.49 -0.55 0.47
C PHE A 24 -3.20 -0.46 1.97
N PHE A 25 -2.21 0.33 2.34
CA PHE A 25 -1.81 0.53 3.73
C PHE A 25 -1.48 1.99 4.00
N ALA A 26 -1.64 2.37 5.27
CA ALA A 26 -1.25 3.67 5.80
C ALA A 26 -0.52 3.50 7.13
N THR A 27 0.51 4.30 7.36
CA THR A 27 1.11 4.49 8.69
C THR A 27 1.22 5.98 8.98
N ILE A 28 0.80 6.40 10.17
CA ILE A 28 0.97 7.78 10.63
C ILE A 28 1.79 7.76 11.90
N ILE A 29 2.88 8.53 11.92
CA ILE A 29 3.79 8.67 13.05
C ILE A 29 3.76 10.13 13.48
N ASP A 30 3.57 10.38 14.78
CA ASP A 30 3.74 11.69 15.38
C ASP A 30 5.23 11.92 15.67
N GLU A 31 5.81 12.94 15.04
CA GLU A 31 7.21 13.29 15.26
C GLU A 31 7.47 13.81 16.68
N GLU A 32 6.49 14.48 17.29
CA GLU A 32 6.62 15.00 18.66
C GLU A 32 6.49 13.88 19.70
N GLN A 33 5.72 12.84 19.38
CA GLN A 33 5.54 11.66 20.23
C GLN A 33 6.32 10.44 19.73
N LYS A 34 7.47 10.64 19.09
CA LYS A 34 8.49 9.59 18.96
C LYS A 34 8.98 9.19 20.35
N ASN A 35 8.14 8.45 21.08
CA ASN A 35 8.51 7.71 22.26
C ASN A 35 9.43 6.55 21.83
N ASP A 36 10.22 6.04 22.76
CA ASP A 36 11.27 5.02 22.57
C ASP A 36 10.82 3.71 21.87
N PHE A 37 9.54 3.56 21.51
CA PHE A 37 8.96 2.36 20.91
C PHE A 37 8.62 2.48 19.41
N ASP A 38 8.82 3.64 18.76
CA ASP A 38 8.55 3.87 17.32
C ASP A 38 7.15 3.39 16.85
N GLU A 39 6.16 3.36 17.77
CA GLU A 39 4.84 2.84 17.47
C GLU A 39 4.01 3.88 16.69
N PRO A 40 3.45 3.52 15.52
CA PRO A 40 2.65 4.45 14.74
C PRO A 40 1.34 4.80 15.46
N LEU A 41 0.94 6.07 15.43
CA LEU A 41 -0.39 6.52 15.90
C LEU A 41 -1.52 5.80 15.15
N LEU A 42 -1.32 5.54 13.86
CA LEU A 42 -2.27 4.83 13.03
C LEU A 42 -1.54 3.85 12.14
N TRP A 43 -2.04 2.61 12.08
CA TRP A 43 -1.59 1.60 11.14
C TRP A 43 -2.80 0.89 10.53
N MET A 44 -2.93 0.99 9.20
CA MET A 44 -3.98 0.32 8.42
C MET A 44 -3.37 -0.56 7.34
N GLY A 45 -4.05 -1.65 6.99
CA GLY A 45 -3.69 -2.54 5.88
C GLY A 45 -2.72 -3.63 6.29
N VAL A 46 -3.02 -4.29 7.41
CA VAL A 46 -2.17 -5.33 8.01
C VAL A 46 -2.60 -6.74 7.59
N SER A 47 -3.81 -6.91 7.06
CA SER A 47 -4.34 -8.21 6.64
C SER A 47 -4.40 -8.36 5.12
N PRO A 48 -4.24 -9.60 4.59
CA PRO A 48 -4.38 -9.85 3.16
C PRO A 48 -5.77 -9.45 2.64
N GLY A 49 -5.81 -8.63 1.59
CA GLY A 49 -7.04 -8.21 0.91
C GLY A 49 -7.95 -7.27 1.70
N GLU A 50 -7.48 -6.70 2.82
CA GLU A 50 -8.29 -5.87 3.72
C GLU A 50 -8.79 -4.59 3.03
N TYR A 51 -7.89 -3.89 2.32
CA TYR A 51 -8.20 -2.66 1.60
C TYR A 51 -7.79 -2.78 0.13
N THR A 52 -8.62 -3.41 -0.69
CA THR A 52 -8.36 -3.58 -2.14
C THR A 52 -8.94 -2.46 -3.01
N ASP A 53 -9.88 -1.68 -2.47
CA ASP A 53 -10.48 -0.53 -3.13
C ASP A 53 -9.83 0.76 -2.61
N ILE A 54 -9.24 1.52 -3.52
CA ILE A 54 -8.50 2.73 -3.20
C ILE A 54 -9.36 3.88 -2.68
N HIS A 55 -10.56 4.07 -3.22
CA HIS A 55 -11.44 5.15 -2.80
C HIS A 55 -12.05 4.83 -1.44
N HIS A 56 -12.39 3.56 -1.22
CA HIS A 56 -12.83 3.08 0.07
C HIS A 56 -11.72 3.21 1.13
N PHE A 57 -10.51 2.80 0.81
CA PHE A 57 -9.34 2.94 1.67
C PHE A 57 -9.08 4.40 2.08
N LEU A 58 -9.03 5.33 1.12
CA LEU A 58 -8.79 6.74 1.41
C LEU A 58 -9.92 7.36 2.23
N LYS A 59 -11.18 6.95 2.00
CA LYS A 59 -12.32 7.39 2.81
C LYS A 59 -12.18 6.93 4.26
N LEU A 60 -11.88 5.65 4.48
CA LEU A 60 -11.68 5.11 5.83
C LEU A 60 -10.49 5.75 6.51
N LEU A 61 -9.37 5.93 5.80
CA LEU A 61 -8.20 6.60 6.33
C LEU A 61 -8.53 8.02 6.84
N LYS A 62 -9.24 8.82 6.03
CA LYS A 62 -9.68 10.17 6.44
C LYS A 62 -10.56 10.12 7.69
N GLN A 63 -11.48 9.16 7.77
CA GLN A 63 -12.35 8.98 8.93
C GLN A 63 -11.54 8.59 10.18
N THR A 64 -10.67 7.58 10.07
CA THR A 64 -9.86 7.12 11.21
C THR A 64 -8.92 8.21 11.70
N MET A 65 -8.35 9.01 10.80
CA MET A 65 -7.54 10.18 11.19
C MET A 65 -8.33 11.18 12.03
N GLN A 66 -9.56 11.50 11.64
CA GLN A 66 -10.43 12.38 12.42
C GLN A 66 -10.77 11.78 13.80
N GLU A 67 -11.07 10.47 13.86
CA GLU A 67 -11.35 9.77 15.12
C GLU A 67 -10.15 9.74 16.08
N GLN A 68 -8.93 9.71 15.55
CA GLN A 68 -7.67 9.77 16.31
C GLN A 68 -7.23 11.20 16.64
N GLY A 69 -7.99 12.23 16.27
CA GLY A 69 -7.61 13.64 16.48
C GLY A 69 -6.48 14.14 15.57
N ILE A 70 -6.20 13.42 14.48
CA ILE A 70 -5.24 13.83 13.45
C ILE A 70 -5.94 14.81 12.52
N GLU A 71 -5.89 16.09 12.87
CA GLU A 71 -6.54 17.17 12.13
C GLU A 71 -5.60 17.86 11.13
N ASN A 72 -6.20 18.59 10.18
CA ASN A 72 -5.52 19.46 9.21
C ASN A 72 -4.59 18.77 8.21
N VAL A 73 -4.53 17.45 8.19
CA VAL A 73 -3.83 16.70 7.15
C VAL A 73 -4.67 16.64 5.89
N ASP A 74 -4.16 17.24 4.81
CA ASP A 74 -4.70 17.05 3.48
C ASP A 74 -4.01 15.89 2.76
N ILE A 75 -4.79 14.91 2.30
CA ILE A 75 -4.31 13.84 1.43
C ILE A 75 -4.73 14.21 0.01
N PRO A 76 -3.77 14.63 -0.85
CA PRO A 76 -4.10 15.10 -2.20
C PRO A 76 -4.82 14.01 -2.99
N GLU A 77 -5.87 14.37 -3.73
CA GLU A 77 -6.60 13.39 -4.55
C GLU A 77 -5.70 12.70 -5.59
N SER A 78 -4.64 13.38 -6.04
CA SER A 78 -3.63 12.81 -6.93
C SER A 78 -2.86 11.62 -6.34
N PHE A 79 -2.92 11.39 -5.02
CA PHE A 79 -2.40 10.15 -4.42
C PHE A 79 -3.21 8.93 -4.85
N ALA A 80 -4.51 9.09 -5.10
CA ALA A 80 -5.33 8.00 -5.59
C ALA A 80 -4.79 7.48 -6.94
N ASP A 81 -4.42 8.40 -7.83
CA ASP A 81 -3.86 8.04 -9.13
C ASP A 81 -2.49 7.36 -9.00
N LYS A 82 -1.61 7.86 -8.12
CA LYS A 82 -0.29 7.24 -7.86
C LYS A 82 -0.39 5.81 -7.33
N LEU A 83 -1.25 5.59 -6.33
CA LEU A 83 -1.46 4.26 -5.74
C LEU A 83 -2.13 3.30 -6.73
N ARG A 84 -3.05 3.81 -7.58
CA ARG A 84 -3.64 3.04 -8.68
C ARG A 84 -2.57 2.65 -9.69
N GLU A 85 -1.70 3.56 -10.10
CA GLU A 85 -0.59 3.25 -10.98
C GLU A 85 0.33 2.17 -10.39
N ASP A 86 0.63 2.23 -9.10
CA ASP A 86 1.46 1.23 -8.42
C ASP A 86 0.81 -0.16 -8.39
N GLN A 87 -0.51 -0.21 -8.17
CA GLN A 87 -1.30 -1.43 -8.27
C GLN A 87 -1.27 -1.98 -9.71
N MET A 88 -1.39 -1.12 -10.72
CA MET A 88 -1.42 -1.49 -12.15
C MET A 88 -0.06 -1.90 -12.72
N LYS A 89 1.05 -1.25 -12.33
CA LYS A 89 2.42 -1.63 -12.73
C LYS A 89 2.74 -3.09 -12.40
N GLN A 90 2.09 -3.65 -11.39
CA GLN A 90 2.24 -5.06 -11.02
C GLN A 90 1.47 -6.04 -11.93
N GLY A 91 0.50 -5.56 -12.71
CA GLY A 91 -0.15 -6.33 -13.79
C GLY A 91 0.76 -6.50 -15.02
N GLN A 92 1.75 -5.63 -15.21
CA GLN A 92 2.68 -5.67 -16.34
C GLN A 92 3.99 -6.42 -16.06
N GLY A 93 4.37 -6.63 -14.79
CA GLY A 93 5.62 -7.31 -14.40
C GLY A 93 5.70 -8.81 -14.74
N PHE A 94 4.64 -9.41 -15.28
CA PHE A 94 4.69 -10.74 -15.89
C PHE A 94 4.97 -10.71 -17.40
N GLN A 95 4.71 -9.59 -18.08
CA GLN A 95 4.90 -9.46 -19.53
C GLN A 95 6.34 -9.06 -19.92
N GLU A 96 7.12 -8.52 -18.98
CA GLU A 96 8.53 -8.11 -19.22
C GLU A 96 9.57 -9.16 -18.78
N ARG A 97 9.15 -10.38 -18.42
CA ARG A 97 10.12 -11.47 -18.20
C ARG A 97 10.59 -11.99 -19.56
N PRO A 98 11.91 -12.15 -19.79
CA PRO A 98 12.41 -12.80 -21.00
C PRO A 98 11.66 -14.12 -21.21
N THR A 99 11.22 -14.36 -22.44
CA THR A 99 10.33 -15.45 -22.87
C THR A 99 10.78 -16.84 -22.37
N GLU A 100 12.07 -16.99 -22.06
CA GLU A 100 12.68 -18.20 -21.50
C GLU A 100 12.11 -18.59 -20.12
N ILE A 101 11.81 -17.63 -19.23
CA ILE A 101 11.28 -17.92 -17.89
C ILE A 101 9.80 -18.30 -17.95
N GLN A 102 9.04 -17.72 -18.91
CA GLN A 102 7.62 -18.03 -19.10
C GLN A 102 7.42 -19.49 -19.58
N ASN A 103 8.32 -19.98 -20.43
CA ASN A 103 8.30 -21.35 -20.93
C ASN A 103 8.69 -22.41 -19.88
N LEU A 104 9.51 -22.06 -18.89
CA LEU A 104 9.92 -22.99 -17.82
C LEU A 104 8.77 -23.29 -16.83
N VAL A 105 7.93 -22.29 -16.55
CA VAL A 105 6.78 -22.40 -15.63
C VAL A 105 5.62 -23.20 -16.27
N LEU A 106 5.47 -23.12 -17.60
CA LEU A 106 4.48 -23.91 -18.33
C LEU A 106 4.90 -25.39 -18.47
N LYS A 107 6.18 -25.68 -18.71
CA LYS A 107 6.68 -27.07 -18.79
C LYS A 107 6.64 -27.83 -17.45
N SER A 108 6.85 -27.13 -16.33
CA SER A 108 6.82 -27.77 -14.99
C SER A 108 5.40 -28.11 -14.49
N ARG A 109 4.35 -27.56 -15.13
CA ARG A 109 2.95 -27.97 -14.91
C ARG A 109 2.51 -29.14 -15.80
N SER A 110 3.15 -29.32 -16.96
CA SER A 110 2.82 -30.42 -17.90
C SER A 110 3.37 -31.78 -17.48
N LEU A 111 4.32 -31.83 -16.54
CA LEU A 111 4.99 -33.08 -16.09
C LEU A 111 4.35 -33.73 -14.86
N ARG A 112 3.21 -33.24 -14.34
CA ARG A 112 2.48 -33.90 -13.22
C ARG A 112 1.27 -34.72 -13.66
N HIS A 113 1.06 -34.89 -14.96
CA HIS A 113 0.01 -35.72 -15.54
C HIS A 113 0.55 -36.66 -16.62
N GLN A 114 1.63 -37.37 -16.29
CA GLN A 114 1.96 -38.68 -16.89
C GLN A 114 2.44 -39.62 -15.80
#